data_AF-A0A0F4R7A2-F1
#
_entry.id   AF-A0A0F4R7A2-F1
#
_cell.length_a   1.000
_cell.length_b   1.000
_cell.length_c   1.000
_cell.angle_alpha   90.00
_cell.angle_beta   90.00
_cell.angle_gamma   90.00
#
_symmetry.space_group_name_H-M   'P 1'
#
loop_
_entity.id
_entity.type
_entity.pdbx_description
1 polymer ?
#
loop_
_entity_poly.entity_id
_entity_poly.type
_entity_poly.pdbx_seq_one_letter_code
_entity_poly.pdbx_strand_id
1 'polypeptide(L)'
;MLPLIPVLKRNIELLNILLDLLTQERAAFGSLNTTRIQEISDAKQSAIDELDSLGEKQHKILCKFGVINPRKPEPGAFKNWLSQQSPDDETRLLVEECEELLVQCKGKNFANERVLSSVRRRNQAMLEILKGQNKKHRVYTATGDSRPISSKHIIGSA
;
A
#
# COMPACT_ATOMS: atom_id res chain seq x y z
N MET A 1 18.32 -30.91 6.86
CA MET A 1 18.03 -29.78 5.95
C MET A 1 16.87 -28.98 6.53
N LEU A 2 17.02 -27.68 6.73
CA LEU A 2 15.90 -26.85 7.19
C LEU A 2 14.82 -26.81 6.09
N PRO A 3 13.54 -27.08 6.40
CA PRO A 3 12.44 -26.96 5.44
C PRO A 3 12.04 -25.49 5.23
N LEU A 4 13.03 -24.61 5.06
CA LEU A 4 12.85 -23.16 4.89
C LEU A 4 12.78 -22.77 3.40
N ILE A 5 13.53 -23.49 2.55
CA ILE A 5 13.58 -23.31 1.09
C ILE A 5 12.18 -23.31 0.45
N PRO A 6 11.27 -24.28 0.71
CA PRO A 6 9.94 -24.27 0.08
C PRO A 6 9.08 -23.08 0.53
N VAL A 7 9.24 -22.62 1.78
CA VAL A 7 8.51 -21.46 2.30
C VAL A 7 9.00 -20.17 1.62
N LEU A 8 10.31 -20.02 1.46
CA LEU A 8 10.92 -18.87 0.78
C LEU A 8 10.56 -18.82 -0.71
N LYS A 9 10.62 -19.97 -1.42
CA LYS A 9 10.18 -20.04 -2.82
C LYS A 9 8.73 -19.63 -2.99
N ARG A 10 7.84 -20.09 -2.09
CA ARG A 10 6.44 -19.68 -2.12
C ARG A 10 6.26 -18.19 -1.83
N ASN A 11 7.05 -17.62 -0.91
CA ASN A 11 7.04 -16.17 -0.65
C ASN A 11 7.44 -15.37 -1.91
N ILE A 12 8.46 -15.82 -2.66
CA ILE A 12 8.88 -15.18 -3.91
C ILE A 12 7.75 -15.19 -4.94
N GLU A 13 7.09 -16.34 -5.13
CA GLU A 13 5.94 -16.45 -6.03
C GLU A 13 4.83 -15.46 -5.66
N LEU A 14 4.47 -15.38 -4.38
CA LEU A 14 3.44 -14.47 -3.90
C LEU A 14 3.84 -12.99 -4.03
N LEU A 15 5.11 -12.66 -3.80
CA LEU A 15 5.62 -11.30 -3.99
C LEU A 15 5.58 -10.90 -5.46
N ASN A 16 5.88 -11.82 -6.39
CA ASN A 16 5.75 -11.57 -7.82
C ASN A 16 4.29 -11.35 -8.23
N ILE A 17 3.37 -12.17 -7.71
CA ILE A 17 1.92 -11.98 -7.92
C ILE A 17 1.49 -10.60 -7.40
N LEU A 18 1.93 -10.23 -6.20
CA LEU A 18 1.60 -8.95 -5.58
C LEU A 18 2.17 -7.77 -6.39
N LEU A 19 3.36 -7.91 -6.95
CA LEU A 19 3.99 -6.90 -7.82
C LEU A 19 3.20 -6.70 -9.13
N ASP A 20 2.70 -7.79 -9.72
CA ASP A 20 1.82 -7.73 -10.88
C ASP A 20 0.48 -7.08 -10.53
N LEU A 21 -0.16 -7.49 -9.43
CA LEU A 21 -1.41 -6.88 -8.93
C LEU A 21 -1.25 -5.37 -8.70
N LEU A 22 -0.14 -4.92 -8.09
CA LEU A 22 0.15 -3.49 -7.94
C LEU A 22 0.32 -2.76 -9.28
N THR A 23 0.82 -3.44 -10.30
CA THR A 23 0.95 -2.87 -11.65
C THR A 23 -0.41 -2.75 -12.31
N GLN A 24 -1.27 -3.76 -12.17
CA GLN A 24 -2.65 -3.73 -12.64
C GLN A 24 -3.49 -2.69 -11.90
N GLU A 25 -3.29 -2.53 -10.59
CA GLU A 25 -3.96 -1.52 -9.75
C GLU A 25 -3.74 -0.12 -10.30
N ARG A 26 -2.50 0.19 -10.71
CA ARG A 26 -2.15 1.48 -11.31
C ARG A 26 -2.92 1.75 -12.61
N ALA A 27 -3.07 0.73 -13.46
CA ALA A 27 -3.84 0.82 -14.69
C ALA A 27 -5.35 0.96 -14.42
N ALA A 28 -5.86 0.27 -13.40
CA ALA A 28 -7.24 0.37 -12.96
C ALA A 28 -7.57 1.78 -12.41
N PHE A 29 -6.66 2.40 -11.66
CA PHE A 29 -6.79 3.80 -11.24
C PHE A 29 -6.80 4.78 -12.40
N GLY A 30 -5.99 4.53 -13.43
CA GLY A 30 -5.99 5.36 -14.65
C GLY A 30 -7.29 5.30 -15.44
N SER A 31 -7.92 4.12 -15.50
CA SER A 31 -9.19 3.89 -16.19
C SER A 31 -10.44 4.15 -15.32
N LEU A 32 -10.26 4.47 -14.04
CA LEU A 32 -11.34 4.69 -13.06
C LEU A 32 -12.33 3.51 -12.97
N ASN A 33 -11.87 2.29 -13.29
CA ASN A 33 -12.72 1.09 -13.30
C ASN A 33 -12.90 0.55 -11.88
N THR A 34 -14.00 0.91 -11.23
CA THR A 34 -14.29 0.55 -9.83
C THR A 34 -14.41 -0.96 -9.60
N THR A 35 -14.98 -1.71 -10.54
CA THR A 35 -15.09 -3.17 -10.45
C THR A 35 -13.72 -3.81 -10.42
N ARG A 36 -12.83 -3.39 -11.33
CA ARG A 36 -11.46 -3.93 -11.41
C ARG A 36 -10.60 -3.52 -10.21
N ILE A 37 -10.82 -2.34 -9.64
CA ILE A 37 -10.17 -1.93 -8.38
C ILE A 37 -10.57 -2.85 -7.23
N GLN A 38 -11.85 -3.21 -7.12
CA GLN A 38 -12.35 -4.11 -6.07
C GLN A 38 -11.75 -5.51 -6.23
N GLU A 39 -11.81 -6.09 -7.43
CA GLU A 39 -11.22 -7.41 -7.73
C GLU A 39 -9.72 -7.47 -7.37
N ILE A 40 -8.95 -6.42 -7.73
CA ILE A 40 -7.53 -6.34 -7.42
C ILE A 40 -7.29 -6.19 -5.91
N SER A 41 -8.17 -5.45 -5.20
CA SER A 41 -8.08 -5.28 -3.75
C SER A 41 -8.31 -6.59 -3.02
N ASP A 42 -9.31 -7.37 -3.43
CA ASP A 42 -9.62 -8.68 -2.86
C ASP A 42 -8.49 -9.69 -3.12
N ALA A 43 -7.94 -9.70 -4.34
CA ALA A 43 -6.79 -10.53 -4.71
C ALA A 43 -5.52 -10.16 -3.90
N LYS A 44 -5.29 -8.86 -3.67
CA LYS A 44 -4.19 -8.37 -2.84
C LYS A 44 -4.35 -8.79 -1.38
N GLN A 45 -5.57 -8.72 -0.84
CA GLN A 45 -5.85 -9.17 0.52
C GLN A 45 -5.54 -10.67 0.67
N SER A 46 -6.03 -11.50 -0.26
CA SER A 46 -5.74 -12.95 -0.24
C SER A 46 -4.25 -13.25 -0.31
N ALA A 47 -3.48 -12.51 -1.12
CA ALA A 47 -2.03 -12.69 -1.23
C ALA A 47 -1.29 -12.29 0.06
N ILE A 48 -1.74 -11.22 0.74
CA ILE A 48 -1.19 -10.77 2.02
C ILE A 48 -1.50 -11.79 3.12
N ASP A 49 -2.74 -12.30 3.19
CA ASP A 49 -3.14 -13.29 4.18
C ASP A 49 -2.31 -14.59 4.03
N GLU A 50 -2.04 -15.01 2.78
CA GLU A 50 -1.17 -16.15 2.52
C GLU A 50 0.28 -15.88 2.95
N LEU A 51 0.81 -14.68 2.66
CA LEU A 51 2.15 -14.24 3.07
C LEU A 51 2.31 -14.23 4.60
N ASP A 52 1.30 -13.73 5.33
CA ASP A 52 1.30 -13.70 6.79
C ASP A 52 1.30 -15.13 7.36
N SER A 53 0.51 -16.03 6.77
CA SER A 53 0.50 -17.45 7.16
C SER A 53 1.86 -18.12 6.95
N LEU A 54 2.58 -17.76 5.88
CA LEU A 54 3.92 -18.26 5.58
C LEU A 54 4.97 -17.64 6.50
N GLY A 55 4.83 -16.36 6.84
CA GLY A 55 5.65 -15.68 7.85
C GLY A 55 5.54 -16.34 9.22
N GLU A 56 4.32 -16.70 9.64
CA GLU A 56 4.13 -17.48 10.86
C GLU A 56 4.78 -18.87 10.80
N LYS A 57 4.65 -19.58 9.67
CA LYS A 57 5.28 -20.89 9.47
C LYS A 57 6.80 -20.77 9.52
N GLN A 58 7.36 -19.77 8.85
CA GLN A 58 8.79 -19.45 8.90
C GLN A 58 9.23 -19.18 10.34
N HIS A 59 8.51 -18.34 11.08
CA HIS A 59 8.82 -18.04 12.48
C HIS A 59 8.77 -19.31 13.36
N LYS A 60 7.73 -20.14 13.22
CA LYS A 60 7.58 -21.41 13.93
C LYS A 60 8.73 -22.38 13.62
N ILE A 61 9.17 -22.44 12.36
CA ILE A 61 10.33 -23.26 11.93
C ILE A 61 11.61 -22.71 12.60
N LEU A 62 11.87 -21.41 12.50
CA LEU A 62 13.06 -20.79 13.08
C LEU A 62 13.15 -20.95 14.60
N CYS A 63 12.01 -20.89 15.30
CA CYS A 63 11.92 -21.18 16.73
C CYS A 63 12.18 -22.66 17.05
N LYS A 64 11.67 -23.60 16.25
CA LYS A 64 11.91 -25.05 16.43
C LYS A 64 13.37 -25.44 16.24
N PHE A 65 14.05 -24.80 15.30
CA PHE A 65 15.47 -25.07 15.00
C PHE A 65 16.44 -24.27 15.89
N GLY A 66 15.93 -23.50 16.86
CA GLY A 66 16.76 -22.76 17.82
C GLY A 66 17.48 -21.53 17.26
N VAL A 67 17.14 -21.11 16.04
CA VAL A 67 17.70 -19.90 15.40
C VAL A 67 17.16 -18.64 16.06
N ILE A 68 15.90 -18.69 16.51
CA ILE A 68 15.26 -17.63 17.29
C ILE A 68 14.88 -18.20 18.64
N ASN A 69 15.37 -17.59 19.72
CA ASN A 69 14.97 -17.96 21.07
C ASN A 69 13.63 -17.30 21.42
N PRO A 70 12.53 -18.07 21.60
CA PRO A 70 11.20 -17.49 21.89
C PRO A 70 11.15 -16.76 23.24
N ARG A 71 12.09 -17.03 24.14
CA ARG A 71 12.21 -16.38 25.46
C ARG A 71 13.04 -15.09 25.46
N LYS A 72 13.91 -14.90 24.46
CA LYS A 72 14.74 -13.70 24.28
C LYS A 72 14.90 -13.44 22.78
N PRO A 73 13.92 -12.79 22.13
CA PRO A 73 14.03 -12.43 20.73
C PRO A 73 15.11 -11.35 20.56
N GLU A 74 16.28 -11.75 20.07
CA GLU A 74 17.34 -10.82 19.66
C GLU A 74 16.97 -10.23 18.29
N PRO A 75 16.83 -8.90 18.16
CA PRO A 75 16.60 -8.26 16.86
C PRO A 75 17.75 -8.60 15.91
N GLY A 76 17.45 -9.17 14.75
CA GLY A 76 18.47 -9.53 13.77
C GLY A 76 19.13 -10.90 13.98
N ALA A 77 18.69 -11.72 14.94
CA ALA A 77 19.18 -13.09 15.11
C ALA A 77 19.13 -13.91 13.81
N PHE A 78 18.07 -13.73 13.01
CA PHE A 78 17.95 -14.36 11.69
C PHE A 78 18.99 -13.84 10.67
N LYS A 79 19.27 -12.53 10.66
CA LYS A 79 20.31 -11.95 9.79
C LYS A 79 21.71 -12.41 10.21
N ASN A 80 21.96 -12.53 11.51
CA ASN A 80 23.21 -13.05 12.05
C ASN A 80 23.38 -14.55 11.75
N TRP A 81 22.29 -15.32 11.77
CA TRP A 81 22.33 -16.73 11.37
C TRP A 81 22.58 -16.89 9.86
N LEU A 82 21.95 -16.04 9.04
CA LEU A 82 22.19 -16.00 7.59
C LEU A 82 23.62 -15.58 7.22
N SER A 83 24.23 -14.65 7.98
CA SER A 83 25.61 -14.22 7.73
C SER A 83 26.65 -15.26 8.11
N GLN A 84 26.28 -16.23 8.95
CA GLN A 84 27.11 -17.39 9.31
C GLN A 84 27.01 -18.53 8.28
N GLN A 85 26.02 -18.51 7.37
CA GLN A 85 25.91 -19.48 6.28
C GLN A 85 26.87 -19.14 5.13
N SER A 86 27.22 -20.15 4.33
CA SER A 86 28.05 -19.94 3.14
C SER A 86 27.38 -18.95 2.17
N PRO A 87 28.15 -18.11 1.47
CA PRO A 87 27.62 -17.16 0.50
C PRO A 87 26.85 -17.83 -0.67
N ASP A 88 27.14 -19.10 -0.95
CA ASP A 88 26.48 -19.90 -1.98
C ASP A 88 25.28 -20.71 -1.44
N ASP A 89 24.85 -20.47 -0.20
CA ASP A 89 23.68 -21.14 0.35
C ASP A 89 22.40 -20.65 -0.34
N GLU A 90 21.63 -21.58 -0.89
CA GLU A 90 20.35 -21.32 -1.56
C GLU A 90 19.40 -20.52 -0.65
N THR A 91 19.46 -20.74 0.68
CA THR A 91 18.61 -20.00 1.62
C THR A 91 18.93 -18.51 1.66
N ARG A 92 20.21 -18.14 1.55
CA ARG A 92 20.65 -16.75 1.57
C ARG A 92 20.22 -16.03 0.29
N LEU A 93 20.44 -16.65 -0.86
CA LEU A 93 20.03 -16.10 -2.16
C LEU A 93 18.52 -15.85 -2.21
N LEU A 94 17.71 -16.81 -1.76
CA LEU A 94 16.25 -16.66 -1.72
C LEU A 94 15.79 -15.56 -0.76
N VAL A 95 16.49 -15.34 0.35
CA VAL A 95 16.17 -14.24 1.28
C VAL A 95 16.53 -12.88 0.68
N GLU A 96 17.69 -12.76 0.04
CA GLU A 96 18.09 -11.53 -0.66
C GLU A 96 17.07 -11.20 -1.77
N GLU A 97 16.66 -12.18 -2.57
CA GLU A 97 15.62 -12.02 -3.59
C GLU A 97 14.26 -11.57 -2.98
N CYS A 98 13.84 -12.17 -1.86
CA CYS A 98 12.64 -11.74 -1.15
C CYS A 98 12.75 -10.27 -0.67
N GLU A 99 13.90 -9.87 -0.12
CA GLU A 99 14.12 -8.49 0.34
C GLU A 99 14.05 -7.50 -0.82
N GLU A 100 14.64 -7.82 -1.96
CA GLU A 100 14.56 -6.99 -3.18
C GLU A 100 13.14 -6.84 -3.68
N LEU A 101 12.39 -7.94 -3.80
CA LEU A 101 10.99 -7.92 -4.24
C LEU A 101 10.10 -7.14 -3.27
N LEU A 102 10.34 -7.24 -1.96
CA LEU A 102 9.63 -6.46 -0.94
C LEU A 102 9.88 -4.95 -1.11
N VAL A 103 11.12 -4.54 -1.37
CA VAL A 103 11.44 -3.13 -1.63
C VAL A 103 10.71 -2.63 -2.88
N GLN A 104 10.68 -3.43 -3.95
CA GLN A 104 9.96 -3.08 -5.17
C GLN A 104 8.44 -2.97 -4.93
N CYS A 105 7.85 -3.91 -4.19
CA CYS A 105 6.44 -3.89 -3.83
C CYS A 105 6.09 -2.63 -3.02
N LYS A 106 6.91 -2.28 -2.01
CA LYS A 106 6.73 -1.06 -1.22
C LYS A 106 6.79 0.20 -2.09
N GLY A 107 7.76 0.27 -3.00
CA GLY A 107 7.91 1.38 -3.94
C GLY A 107 6.68 1.55 -4.84
N LYS A 108 6.18 0.47 -5.43
CA LYS A 108 4.97 0.49 -6.28
C LYS A 108 3.72 0.84 -5.47
N ASN A 109 3.56 0.27 -4.27
CA ASN A 109 2.43 0.58 -3.40
C ASN A 109 2.39 2.06 -3.02
N PHE A 110 3.54 2.65 -2.65
CA PHE A 110 3.64 4.09 -2.36
C PHE A 110 3.30 4.95 -3.58
N ALA A 111 3.75 4.56 -4.78
CA ALA A 111 3.38 5.25 -6.00
C ALA A 111 1.87 5.19 -6.27
N ASN A 112 1.24 4.03 -6.04
CA ASN A 112 -0.19 3.84 -6.22
C ASN A 112 -1.01 4.66 -5.21
N GLU A 113 -0.56 4.77 -3.96
CA GLU A 113 -1.18 5.63 -2.94
C GLU A 113 -1.20 7.11 -3.36
N ARG A 114 -0.11 7.59 -3.97
CA ARG A 114 -0.04 8.96 -4.53
C ARG A 114 -1.02 9.18 -5.68
N VAL A 115 -1.24 8.18 -6.52
CA VAL A 115 -2.23 8.25 -7.60
C VAL A 115 -3.64 8.28 -7.00
N LEU A 116 -3.93 7.38 -6.07
CA LEU A 116 -5.24 7.28 -5.41
C LEU A 116 -5.62 8.57 -4.68
N SER A 117 -4.68 9.18 -3.95
CA SER A 117 -4.90 10.46 -3.27
C SER A 117 -5.20 11.60 -4.27
N SER A 118 -4.54 11.60 -5.44
CA SER A 118 -4.85 12.56 -6.52
C SER A 118 -6.26 12.36 -7.05
N VAL A 119 -6.67 11.12 -7.34
CA VAL A 119 -8.01 10.78 -7.83
C VAL A 119 -9.07 11.19 -6.80
N ARG A 120 -8.85 10.85 -5.52
CA ARG A 120 -9.75 11.22 -4.41
C ARG A 120 -9.92 12.74 -4.30
N ARG A 121 -8.83 13.51 -4.41
CA ARG A 121 -8.87 14.98 -4.37
C ARG A 121 -9.66 15.57 -5.52
N ARG A 122 -9.52 15.03 -6.74
CA ARG A 122 -10.29 15.46 -7.92
C ARG A 122 -11.78 15.16 -7.75
N ASN A 123 -12.11 13.95 -7.31
CA ASN A 123 -13.50 13.55 -7.06
C ASN A 123 -14.14 14.41 -5.97
N GLN A 124 -13.41 14.71 -4.89
CA GLN A 124 -13.89 15.60 -3.83
C GLN A 124 -14.17 17.01 -4.37
N ALA A 125 -13.27 17.59 -5.15
CA ALA A 125 -13.47 18.91 -5.76
C ALA A 125 -14.69 18.93 -6.70
N MET A 126 -14.87 17.88 -7.50
CA MET A 126 -16.04 17.74 -8.39
C MET A 126 -17.35 17.61 -7.58
N LEU A 127 -17.35 16.85 -6.49
CA LEU A 127 -18.50 16.76 -5.58
C LEU A 127 -18.80 18.09 -4.89
N GLU A 128 -17.80 18.87 -4.51
CA GLU A 128 -17.98 20.22 -3.94
C GLU A 128 -18.61 21.19 -4.95
N ILE A 129 -18.21 21.10 -6.22
CA ILE A 129 -18.82 21.86 -7.32
C ILE A 129 -20.29 21.46 -7.50
N LEU A 130 -20.58 20.16 -7.57
CA LEU A 130 -21.95 19.64 -7.76
C LEU A 130 -22.88 19.97 -6.58
N LYS A 131 -22.36 19.93 -5.35
CA LYS A 131 -23.12 20.31 -4.15
C LYS A 131 -23.35 21.81 -4.04
N GLY A 132 -22.80 22.63 -4.95
CA GLY A 132 -22.87 24.09 -4.87
C GLY A 132 -22.17 24.66 -3.64
N GLN A 133 -21.36 23.86 -2.93
CA GLN A 133 -20.65 24.25 -1.71
C GLN A 133 -19.38 25.06 -2.01
N ASN A 134 -19.41 25.88 -3.05
CA ASN A 134 -18.40 26.92 -3.18
C ASN A 134 -18.74 27.98 -2.13
N LYS A 135 -18.13 27.90 -0.94
CA LYS A 135 -18.29 28.83 0.20
C LYS A 135 -18.05 30.31 -0.15
N LYS A 136 -17.70 30.61 -1.40
CA LYS A 136 -17.62 31.95 -1.96
C LYS A 136 -18.88 32.21 -2.80
N HIS A 137 -20.04 32.36 -2.18
CA HIS A 137 -21.09 33.15 -2.81
C HIS A 137 -20.53 34.57 -2.98
N ARG A 138 -20.18 34.94 -4.20
CA ARG A 138 -19.66 36.28 -4.51
C ARG A 138 -20.81 37.06 -5.14
N VAL A 139 -21.11 38.23 -4.58
CA VAL A 139 -22.05 39.17 -5.19
C VAL A 139 -21.25 40.20 -5.96
N TYR A 140 -21.77 40.60 -7.11
CA TYR A 140 -21.27 41.76 -7.83
C TYR A 140 -21.70 43.03 -7.08
N THR A 141 -20.74 43.88 -6.73
CA THR A 141 -21.03 45.21 -6.19
C THR A 141 -21.48 46.14 -7.32
N ALA A 142 -22.11 47.26 -6.98
CA ALA A 142 -22.48 48.29 -7.96
C ALA A 142 -21.27 48.86 -8.75
N THR A 143 -20.04 48.65 -8.25
CA THR A 143 -18.78 49.01 -8.93
C THR A 143 -18.25 47.93 -9.86
N GLY A 144 -18.92 46.77 -9.98
CA GLY A 144 -18.49 45.63 -10.80
C GLY A 144 -17.50 44.68 -10.11
N ASP A 145 -17.08 44.97 -8.87
CA ASP A 145 -16.18 44.10 -8.11
C ASP A 145 -16.93 42.91 -7.49
N SER A 146 -16.26 41.76 -7.35
CA SER A 146 -16.86 40.57 -6.74
C SER A 146 -16.42 40.37 -5.29
N ARG A 147 -17.34 40.57 -4.33
CA ARG A 147 -17.08 40.43 -2.89
C ARG A 147 -17.83 39.23 -2.29
N PRO A 148 -17.25 38.50 -1.32
CA PRO A 148 -17.96 37.42 -0.64
C PRO A 148 -19.19 37.96 0.09
N ILE A 149 -20.30 37.21 0.08
CA ILE A 149 -21.50 37.51 0.88
C ILE A 149 -21.08 37.60 2.35
N SER A 150 -21.11 38.83 2.87
CA SER A 150 -21.04 39.11 4.30
C SER A 150 -22.47 39.19 4.82
N SER A 151 -22.75 38.59 5.98
CA SER A 151 -24.07 38.58 6.63
C SER A 151 -24.64 39.97 6.96
N LYS A 152 -23.84 41.04 6.79
CA LYS A 152 -24.24 42.45 7.03
C LYS A 152 -24.99 43.11 5.86
N HIS A 153 -25.02 42.52 4.67
CA HIS A 153 -25.71 43.09 3.50
C HIS A 153 -26.72 42.09 2.92
N ILE A 154 -27.78 41.80 3.68
CA ILE A 154 -28.96 41.11 3.16
C ILE A 154 -29.93 42.21 2.72
N ILE A 155 -30.36 42.19 1.45
CA ILE A 155 -31.27 43.18 0.82
C ILE A 155 -32.73 43.04 1.37
N GLY A 156 -32.88 42.58 2.61
CA GLY A 156 -34.15 42.35 3.28
C GLY A 156 -34.12 42.60 4.78
N SER A 157 -33.11 43.34 5.29
CA SER A 157 -33.08 43.82 6.69
C SER A 157 -33.64 45.24 6.84
N ALA A 158 -34.62 45.60 6.00
CA ALA A 158 -35.41 46.83 6.13
C ALA A 158 -36.83 46.46 6.50
#